data_AF-A0A1H5ZU84-F1
#
_entry.id   AF-A0A1H5ZU84-F1
#
_cell.length_a   1.000
_cell.length_b   1.000
_cell.length_c   1.000
_cell.angle_alpha   90.00
_cell.angle_beta   90.00
_cell.angle_gamma   90.00
#
_symmetry.space_group_name_H-M   'P 1'
#
loop_
_entity.id
_entity.type
_entity.pdbx_description
1 polymer ?
#
loop_
_entity_poly.entity_id
_entity_poly.type
_entity_poly.pdbx_seq_one_letter_code
_entity_poly.pdbx_strand_id
1 'polypeptide(L)'
;MLKIFANIGNLILICNLILFIKDFRFQNKEFKIFTFYLAIILSIQLGSKILVNLQYQNLYLSHFYFIGQFIMLSIFYKNLFKEAFQKRIVNIGFISCLLLLGIQYGLNPSLFFKFNLFEIFITSFLLIIYAVFHFYNMLNSKKEFYYINMGILLYLFGSTILFLVGNLMTSLSPKLNKFPWILNAILFIVYQVFIIIEWKKSNSEKIINATL
;
A
#
# COMPACT_ATOMS: atom_id res chain seq x y z
N MET A 1 1.51 21.14 -9.85
CA MET A 1 1.81 20.60 -8.50
C MET A 1 1.47 19.11 -8.37
N LEU A 2 0.19 18.70 -8.41
CA LEU A 2 -0.21 17.28 -8.28
C LEU A 2 0.55 16.32 -9.22
N LYS A 3 0.58 16.62 -10.53
CA LYS A 3 1.29 15.79 -11.53
C LYS A 3 2.79 15.66 -11.23
N ILE A 4 3.40 16.70 -10.67
CA ILE A 4 4.83 16.71 -10.33
C ILE A 4 5.08 15.74 -9.18
N PHE A 5 4.35 15.85 -8.07
CA PHE A 5 4.48 14.93 -6.94
C PHE A 5 4.15 13.49 -7.32
N ALA A 6 3.11 13.25 -8.11
CA ALA A 6 2.79 11.91 -8.59
C ALA A 6 3.93 11.30 -9.43
N ASN A 7 4.54 12.08 -10.34
CA ASN A 7 5.69 11.61 -11.13
C ASN A 7 6.92 11.34 -10.26
N ILE A 8 7.21 12.19 -9.26
CA ILE A 8 8.29 11.97 -8.30
C ILE A 8 8.06 10.66 -7.54
N GLY A 9 6.85 10.45 -7.00
CA GLY A 9 6.49 9.22 -6.30
C GLY A 9 6.67 7.98 -7.18
N ASN A 10 6.27 8.04 -8.45
CA ASN A 10 6.45 6.94 -9.41
C ASN A 10 7.92 6.68 -9.75
N LEU A 11 8.75 7.71 -9.87
CA LEU A 11 10.19 7.54 -10.06
C LEU A 11 10.85 6.85 -8.86
N ILE A 12 10.51 7.27 -7.64
CA ILE A 12 11.04 6.64 -6.42
C ILE A 12 10.57 5.19 -6.31
N LEU A 13 9.31 4.90 -6.66
CA LEU A 13 8.77 3.53 -6.72
C LEU A 13 9.54 2.64 -7.71
N ILE A 14 9.89 3.16 -8.90
CA ILE A 14 10.71 2.43 -9.88
C ILE A 14 12.08 2.11 -9.28
N CYS A 15 12.73 3.11 -8.66
CA CYS A 15 14.01 2.91 -7.99
C CYS A 15 13.90 1.84 -6.90
N ASN A 16 12.89 1.93 -6.03
CA ASN A 16 12.61 0.92 -5.00
C ASN A 16 12.47 -0.47 -5.58
N LEU A 17 11.67 -0.63 -6.64
CA LEU A 17 11.47 -1.95 -7.24
C LEU A 17 12.78 -2.52 -7.80
N ILE A 18 13.60 -1.72 -8.48
CA ILE A 18 14.91 -2.15 -8.99
C ILE A 18 15.82 -2.62 -7.85
N LEU A 19 15.88 -1.85 -6.76
CA LEU A 19 16.67 -2.19 -5.58
C LEU A 19 16.21 -3.49 -4.91
N PHE A 20 14.90 -3.68 -4.75
CA PHE A 20 14.34 -4.92 -4.19
C PHE A 20 14.56 -6.12 -5.12
N ILE A 21 14.42 -5.96 -6.44
CA ILE A 21 14.69 -7.03 -7.41
C ILE A 21 16.16 -7.48 -7.34
N LYS A 22 17.10 -6.54 -7.19
CA LYS A 22 18.54 -6.84 -7.11
C LYS A 22 18.87 -7.85 -6.00
N ASP A 23 18.23 -7.72 -4.84
CA ASP A 23 18.49 -8.57 -3.67
C ASP A 23 17.52 -9.76 -3.55
N PHE A 24 16.52 -9.85 -4.43
CA PHE A 24 15.40 -10.79 -4.36
C PHE A 24 15.79 -12.25 -4.10
N ARG A 25 16.83 -12.76 -4.77
CA ARG A 25 17.23 -14.18 -4.67
C ARG A 25 17.75 -14.57 -3.30
N PHE A 26 18.36 -13.61 -2.58
CA PHE A 26 19.10 -13.85 -1.34
C PHE A 26 18.30 -13.50 -0.08
N GLN A 27 17.04 -13.09 -0.23
CA GLN A 27 16.22 -12.57 0.85
C GLN A 27 15.11 -13.55 1.26
N ASN A 28 14.56 -13.31 2.45
CA ASN A 28 13.48 -14.09 3.04
C ASN A 28 12.16 -13.97 2.25
N LYS A 29 11.16 -14.76 2.64
CA LYS A 29 9.88 -14.86 1.92
C LYS A 29 9.11 -13.55 1.98
N GLU A 30 9.17 -12.84 3.10
CA GLU A 30 8.51 -11.57 3.36
C GLU A 30 9.02 -10.48 2.41
N PHE A 31 10.34 -10.39 2.22
CA PHE A 31 10.97 -9.47 1.27
C PHE A 31 10.52 -9.73 -0.17
N LYS A 32 10.44 -11.02 -0.57
CA LYS A 32 9.98 -11.41 -1.90
C LYS A 32 8.52 -11.03 -2.14
N ILE A 33 7.66 -11.26 -1.15
CA ILE A 33 6.24 -10.83 -1.20
C ILE A 33 6.16 -9.31 -1.33
N PHE A 34 6.95 -8.57 -0.55
CA PHE A 34 6.97 -7.11 -0.63
C PHE A 34 7.49 -6.60 -1.98
N THR A 35 8.44 -7.30 -2.61
CA THR A 35 8.92 -6.97 -3.96
C THR A 35 7.80 -7.13 -4.99
N PHE A 36 7.04 -8.22 -4.91
CA PHE A 36 5.89 -8.43 -5.80
C PHE A 36 4.79 -7.38 -5.58
N TYR A 37 4.59 -6.96 -4.32
CA TYR A 37 3.72 -5.84 -3.99
C TYR A 37 4.15 -4.55 -4.71
N LEU A 38 5.44 -4.18 -4.63
CA LEU A 38 5.96 -3.00 -5.34
C LEU A 38 5.73 -3.09 -6.85
N ALA A 39 5.89 -4.29 -7.44
CA ALA A 39 5.66 -4.52 -8.85
C ALA A 39 4.19 -4.30 -9.23
N ILE A 40 3.24 -4.86 -8.47
CA ILE A 40 1.79 -4.65 -8.67
C ILE A 40 1.45 -3.16 -8.61
N ILE A 41 1.92 -2.46 -7.57
CA ILE A 41 1.63 -1.03 -7.40
C ILE A 41 2.20 -0.21 -8.57
N LEU A 42 3.41 -0.54 -9.04
CA LEU A 42 4.00 0.12 -10.20
C LEU A 42 3.20 -0.13 -11.48
N SER A 43 2.80 -1.37 -11.74
CA SER A 43 1.99 -1.73 -12.91
C SER A 43 0.69 -0.94 -12.95
N ILE A 44 0.01 -0.81 -11.81
CA ILE A 44 -1.25 -0.05 -11.72
C ILE A 44 -1.02 1.45 -11.93
N GLN A 45 0.04 2.02 -11.31
CA GLN A 45 0.41 3.43 -11.48
C GLN A 45 0.76 3.77 -12.94
N LEU A 46 1.56 2.92 -13.59
CA LEU A 46 1.92 3.10 -15.01
C LEU A 46 0.70 2.93 -15.92
N GLY A 47 -0.12 1.90 -15.69
CA GLY A 47 -1.37 1.70 -16.44
C GLY A 47 -2.31 2.92 -16.32
N SER A 48 -2.47 3.44 -15.10
CA SER A 48 -3.26 4.64 -14.82
C SER A 48 -2.73 5.87 -15.56
N LYS A 49 -1.41 6.06 -15.59
CA LYS A 49 -0.77 7.15 -16.33
C LYS A 49 -0.94 7.02 -17.84
N ILE A 50 -0.82 5.79 -18.38
CA ILE A 50 -1.02 5.52 -19.80
C ILE A 50 -2.46 5.87 -20.21
N LEU A 51 -3.47 5.42 -19.45
CA LEU A 51 -4.87 5.73 -19.73
C LEU A 51 -5.16 7.23 -19.70
N VAL A 52 -4.62 7.95 -18.71
CA VAL A 52 -4.77 9.42 -18.63
C VAL A 52 -4.14 10.10 -19.85
N ASN A 53 -2.98 9.65 -20.32
CA ASN A 53 -2.35 10.19 -21.52
C ASN A 53 -3.19 9.93 -22.78
N LEU A 54 -3.86 8.77 -22.84
CA LEU A 54 -4.79 8.39 -23.90
C LEU A 54 -6.20 8.98 -23.74
N GLN A 55 -6.44 9.85 -22.75
CA GLN A 55 -7.74 10.45 -22.43
C GLN A 55 -8.85 9.46 -22.02
N TYR A 56 -8.47 8.25 -21.55
CA TYR A 56 -9.41 7.27 -21.00
C TYR A 56 -9.62 7.46 -19.49
N GLN A 57 -10.82 7.10 -19.01
CA GLN A 57 -11.10 7.04 -17.57
C GLN A 57 -10.26 5.93 -16.93
N ASN A 58 -9.62 6.24 -15.81
CA ASN A 58 -8.73 5.33 -15.08
C ASN A 58 -9.24 5.00 -13.67
N LEU A 59 -10.43 5.47 -13.29
CA LEU A 59 -10.95 5.36 -11.93
C LEU A 59 -11.04 3.89 -11.47
N TYR A 60 -11.43 3.00 -12.37
CA TYR A 60 -11.53 1.57 -12.10
C TYR A 60 -10.20 0.94 -11.65
N LEU A 61 -9.06 1.49 -12.07
CA LEU A 61 -7.73 1.01 -11.63
C LEU A 61 -7.48 1.27 -10.14
N SER A 62 -8.22 2.20 -9.52
CA SER A 62 -8.14 2.40 -8.08
C SER A 62 -8.62 1.16 -7.29
N HIS A 63 -9.61 0.42 -7.79
CA HIS A 63 -10.05 -0.84 -7.17
C HIS A 63 -8.94 -1.89 -7.16
N PHE A 64 -8.26 -2.05 -8.30
CA PHE A 64 -7.10 -2.94 -8.40
C PHE A 64 -5.97 -2.47 -7.47
N TYR A 65 -5.80 -1.16 -7.28
CA TYR A 65 -4.81 -0.61 -6.36
C TYR A 65 -5.13 -1.02 -4.91
N PHE A 66 -6.34 -0.71 -4.42
CA PHE A 66 -6.70 -0.94 -3.03
C PHE A 66 -6.84 -2.42 -2.70
N ILE A 67 -7.52 -3.20 -3.55
CA ILE A 67 -7.66 -4.65 -3.36
C ILE A 67 -6.30 -5.35 -3.52
N GLY A 68 -5.51 -4.98 -4.53
CA GLY A 68 -4.17 -5.53 -4.74
C GLY A 68 -3.24 -5.24 -3.57
N GLN A 69 -3.25 -3.99 -3.06
CA GLN A 69 -2.52 -3.60 -1.86
C GLN A 69 -2.97 -4.41 -0.64
N PHE A 70 -4.28 -4.56 -0.43
CA PHE A 70 -4.83 -5.35 0.65
C PHE A 70 -4.40 -6.81 0.61
N ILE A 71 -4.50 -7.44 -0.55
CA ILE A 71 -4.14 -8.85 -0.73
C ILE A 71 -2.66 -9.05 -0.40
N MET A 72 -1.80 -8.26 -1.02
CA MET A 72 -0.37 -8.41 -0.88
C MET A 72 0.12 -8.10 0.53
N LEU A 73 -0.37 -7.03 1.13
CA LEU A 73 0.04 -6.66 2.49
C LEU A 73 -0.56 -7.60 3.54
N SER A 74 -1.73 -8.19 3.31
CA SER A 74 -2.27 -9.24 4.20
C SER A 74 -1.37 -10.49 4.17
N ILE A 75 -0.93 -10.91 2.98
CA ILE A 75 0.00 -12.05 2.84
C ILE A 75 1.35 -11.72 3.48
N PHE A 76 1.84 -10.49 3.33
CA PHE A 76 3.06 -10.00 3.97
C PHE A 76 2.98 -10.08 5.50
N TYR A 77 1.95 -9.48 6.12
CA TYR A 77 1.77 -9.52 7.57
C TYR A 77 1.54 -10.92 8.12
N LYS A 78 0.78 -11.77 7.41
CA LYS A 78 0.58 -13.16 7.81
C LYS A 78 1.91 -13.92 7.95
N ASN A 79 2.87 -13.63 7.07
CA ASN A 79 4.18 -14.28 7.11
C ASN A 79 5.11 -13.65 8.16
N LEU A 80 4.99 -12.34 8.42
CA LEU A 80 5.72 -11.67 9.50
C LEU A 80 5.31 -12.15 10.89
N PHE A 81 4.02 -12.39 11.10
CA PHE A 81 3.54 -12.79 12.41
C PHE A 81 4.01 -14.20 12.75
N LYS A 82 4.41 -14.41 14.00
CA LYS A 82 4.77 -15.74 14.54
C LYS A 82 3.59 -16.33 15.31
N GLU A 83 2.88 -15.48 16.05
CA GLU A 83 1.71 -15.83 16.85
C GLU A 83 0.53 -16.35 16.01
N ALA A 84 0.02 -17.52 16.39
CA ALA A 84 -1.10 -18.17 15.69
C ALA A 84 -2.39 -17.34 15.72
N PHE A 85 -2.63 -16.63 16.84
CA PHE A 85 -3.79 -15.76 16.99
C PHE A 85 -3.80 -14.62 15.98
N GLN A 86 -2.68 -13.91 15.82
CA GLN A 86 -2.56 -12.81 14.85
C GLN A 86 -2.70 -13.32 13.41
N LYS A 87 -2.10 -14.47 13.07
CA LYS A 87 -2.31 -15.11 11.75
C LYS A 87 -3.77 -15.45 11.49
N ARG A 88 -4.48 -15.93 12.52
CA ARG A 88 -5.91 -16.24 12.42
C ARG A 88 -6.73 -14.98 12.17
N ILE A 89 -6.43 -13.87 12.85
CA ILE A 89 -7.06 -12.58 12.59
C ILE A 89 -6.84 -12.16 11.14
N VAL A 90 -5.59 -12.23 10.64
CA VAL A 90 -5.30 -11.87 9.25
C VAL A 90 -6.09 -12.73 8.26
N ASN A 91 -6.18 -14.05 8.48
CA ASN A 91 -6.95 -14.94 7.60
C ASN A 91 -8.45 -14.62 7.62
N ILE A 92 -9.04 -14.43 8.80
CA ILE A 92 -10.46 -14.10 8.93
C ILE A 92 -10.73 -12.77 8.24
N GLY A 93 -9.95 -11.73 8.55
CA GLY A 93 -10.09 -10.41 7.93
C GLY A 93 -9.88 -10.42 6.42
N PHE A 94 -8.91 -11.21 5.92
CA PHE A 94 -8.67 -11.41 4.49
C PHE A 94 -9.90 -12.01 3.79
N ILE A 95 -10.41 -13.14 4.29
CA ILE A 95 -11.55 -13.83 3.70
C ILE A 95 -12.82 -12.98 3.82
N SER A 96 -13.11 -12.43 5.00
CA SER A 96 -14.33 -11.65 5.23
C SER A 96 -14.35 -10.37 4.41
N CYS A 97 -13.22 -9.65 4.28
CA CYS A 97 -13.12 -8.44 3.47
C CYS A 97 -13.36 -8.74 1.99
N LEU A 98 -12.69 -9.75 1.42
CA LEU A 98 -12.86 -10.09 0.01
C LEU A 98 -14.27 -10.61 -0.30
N LEU A 99 -14.87 -11.40 0.59
CA LEU A 99 -16.27 -11.83 0.45
C LEU A 99 -17.22 -10.63 0.50
N LEU A 100 -17.02 -9.72 1.45
CA LEU A 100 -17.87 -8.53 1.60
C LEU A 100 -17.81 -7.63 0.37
N LEU A 101 -16.61 -7.37 -0.16
CA LEU A 101 -16.43 -6.59 -1.39
C LEU A 101 -16.97 -7.33 -2.61
N GLY A 102 -16.77 -8.65 -2.70
CA GLY A 102 -17.31 -9.48 -3.78
C GLY A 102 -18.85 -9.43 -3.82
N ILE A 103 -19.50 -9.54 -2.65
CA ILE A 103 -20.96 -9.38 -2.53
C ILE A 103 -21.37 -7.96 -2.91
N GLN A 104 -20.66 -6.94 -2.42
CA GLN A 104 -20.97 -5.54 -2.72
C GLN A 104 -20.94 -5.25 -4.23
N TYR A 105 -19.90 -5.70 -4.94
CA TYR A 105 -19.78 -5.53 -6.40
C TYR A 105 -20.74 -6.41 -7.18
N GLY A 106 -21.06 -7.61 -6.68
CA GLY A 106 -22.06 -8.49 -7.29
C GLY A 106 -23.48 -7.90 -7.23
N LEU A 107 -23.84 -7.28 -6.10
CA LEU A 107 -25.14 -6.64 -5.91
C LEU A 107 -25.24 -5.29 -6.64
N ASN A 108 -24.14 -4.53 -6.71
CA ASN A 108 -24.12 -3.24 -7.38
C ASN A 108 -22.86 -3.04 -8.24
N PRO A 109 -22.86 -3.59 -9.47
CA PRO A 109 -21.72 -3.48 -10.40
C PRO A 109 -21.35 -2.04 -10.77
N SER A 110 -22.28 -1.09 -10.65
CA SER A 110 -22.01 0.33 -10.94
C SER A 110 -20.96 0.94 -10.02
N LEU A 111 -20.71 0.34 -8.85
CA LEU A 111 -19.67 0.76 -7.91
C LEU A 111 -18.26 0.63 -8.50
N PHE A 112 -18.05 -0.27 -9.46
CA PHE A 112 -16.76 -0.48 -10.11
C PHE A 112 -16.31 0.72 -10.98
N PHE A 113 -17.26 1.56 -11.37
CA PHE A 113 -17.01 2.79 -12.13
C PHE A 113 -17.06 4.04 -11.25
N LYS A 114 -17.07 3.87 -9.93
CA LYS A 114 -17.17 4.95 -8.94
C LYS A 114 -16.06 4.82 -7.90
N PHE A 115 -15.78 5.92 -7.21
CA PHE A 115 -14.81 5.91 -6.11
C PHE A 115 -15.46 5.28 -4.86
N ASN A 116 -15.24 3.98 -4.67
CA ASN A 116 -15.86 3.22 -3.58
C ASN A 116 -15.16 3.49 -2.24
N LEU A 117 -15.66 4.48 -1.48
CA LEU A 117 -15.10 4.84 -0.17
C LEU A 117 -15.14 3.70 0.85
N PHE A 118 -16.16 2.83 0.76
CA PHE A 118 -16.28 1.71 1.69
C PHE A 118 -15.13 0.71 1.47
N GLU A 119 -14.82 0.39 0.22
CA GLU A 119 -13.66 -0.43 -0.14
C GLU A 119 -12.38 0.15 0.44
N ILE A 120 -12.10 1.42 0.14
CA ILE A 120 -10.90 2.12 0.60
C ILE A 120 -10.75 2.04 2.12
N PHE A 121 -11.85 2.28 2.83
CA PHE A 121 -11.87 2.25 4.28
C PHE A 121 -11.61 0.84 4.82
N ILE A 122 -12.38 -0.18 4.39
CA ILE A 122 -12.28 -1.51 4.99
C ILE A 122 -10.94 -2.18 4.71
N THR A 123 -10.39 -2.01 3.49
CA THR A 123 -9.07 -2.54 3.14
C THR A 123 -7.97 -1.87 3.97
N SER A 124 -8.01 -0.54 4.10
CA SER A 124 -6.97 0.20 4.80
C SER A 124 -7.05 -0.02 6.31
N PHE A 125 -8.26 -0.06 6.87
CA PHE A 125 -8.49 -0.26 8.29
C PHE A 125 -7.92 -1.60 8.80
N LEU A 126 -8.16 -2.70 8.06
CA LEU A 126 -7.60 -4.01 8.41
C LEU A 126 -6.06 -4.01 8.35
N LEU A 127 -5.47 -3.41 7.32
CA LEU A 127 -4.02 -3.31 7.20
C LEU A 127 -3.39 -2.42 8.29
N ILE A 128 -4.10 -1.38 8.73
CA ILE A 128 -3.69 -0.54 9.87
C ILE A 128 -3.64 -1.39 11.15
N ILE A 129 -4.66 -2.21 11.41
CA ILE A 129 -4.67 -3.15 12.56
C ILE A 129 -3.45 -4.08 12.48
N TYR A 130 -3.15 -4.63 11.30
CA TYR A 130 -1.99 -5.52 11.13
C TYR A 130 -0.67 -4.77 11.36
N ALA A 131 -0.53 -3.55 10.85
CA ALA A 131 0.66 -2.73 11.09
C ALA A 131 0.87 -2.43 12.58
N VAL A 132 -0.20 -2.20 13.33
CA VAL A 132 -0.16 -2.00 14.79
C VAL A 132 0.25 -3.29 15.52
N PHE A 133 -0.27 -4.45 15.13
CA PHE A 133 0.21 -5.73 15.68
C PHE A 133 1.70 -5.96 15.43
N HIS A 134 2.19 -5.58 14.24
CA HIS A 134 3.62 -5.69 13.96
C HIS A 134 4.46 -4.79 14.86
N PHE A 135 4.02 -3.55 15.11
CA PHE A 135 4.69 -2.68 16.09
C PHE A 135 4.71 -3.28 17.48
N TYR A 136 3.58 -3.83 17.92
CA TYR A 136 3.49 -4.50 19.22
C TYR A 136 4.48 -5.66 19.34
N ASN A 137 4.58 -6.51 18.32
CA ASN A 137 5.52 -7.64 18.31
C ASN A 137 6.98 -7.17 18.40
N MET A 138 7.33 -6.09 17.70
CA MET A 138 8.69 -5.52 17.71
C MET A 138 9.11 -4.91 19.05
N LEU A 139 8.20 -4.73 20.02
CA LEU A 139 8.58 -4.34 21.38
C LEU A 139 9.42 -5.43 22.07
N ASN A 140 9.15 -6.69 21.74
CA ASN A 140 9.77 -7.85 22.37
C ASN A 140 10.69 -8.65 21.43
N SER A 141 10.83 -8.23 20.17
CA SER A 141 11.57 -8.97 19.14
C SER A 141 12.48 -8.08 18.29
N LYS A 142 13.24 -8.69 17.37
CA LYS A 142 13.99 -7.97 16.34
C LYS A 142 13.07 -7.05 15.55
N LYS A 143 13.59 -5.88 15.15
CA LYS A 143 12.89 -4.84 14.39
C LYS A 143 12.87 -5.17 12.89
N GLU A 144 12.27 -6.30 12.53
CA GLU A 144 12.13 -6.75 11.14
C GLU A 144 11.16 -5.83 10.38
N PHE A 145 11.55 -5.31 9.21
CA PHE A 145 10.71 -4.46 8.34
C PHE A 145 10.12 -3.22 9.01
N TYR A 146 10.85 -2.64 9.98
CA TYR A 146 10.36 -1.54 10.82
C TYR A 146 9.97 -0.29 10.02
N TYR A 147 10.82 0.18 9.11
CA TYR A 147 10.57 1.38 8.33
C TYR A 147 9.48 1.14 7.28
N ILE A 148 9.42 -0.05 6.68
CA ILE A 148 8.28 -0.42 5.83
C ILE A 148 6.97 -0.36 6.62
N ASN A 149 6.91 -0.92 7.82
CA ASN A 149 5.72 -0.90 8.66
C ASN A 149 5.31 0.54 9.04
N MET A 150 6.27 1.39 9.40
CA MET A 150 6.06 2.83 9.64
C MET A 150 5.46 3.52 8.42
N GLY A 151 6.05 3.28 7.24
CA GLY A 151 5.57 3.84 5.98
C GLY A 151 4.15 3.37 5.64
N ILE A 152 3.85 2.09 5.81
CA ILE A 152 2.50 1.52 5.59
C ILE A 152 1.50 2.20 6.52
N LEU A 153 1.78 2.26 7.82
CA LEU A 153 0.85 2.83 8.79
C LEU A 153 0.57 4.31 8.50
N LEU A 154 1.62 5.11 8.29
CA LEU A 154 1.49 6.54 8.00
C LEU A 154 0.73 6.79 6.70
N TYR A 155 1.07 6.04 5.64
CA TYR A 155 0.42 6.17 4.34
C TYR A 155 -1.05 5.79 4.40
N LEU A 156 -1.38 4.60 4.92
CA LEU A 156 -2.76 4.11 4.94
C LEU A 156 -3.65 4.98 5.81
N PHE A 157 -3.17 5.37 7.00
CA PHE A 157 -3.95 6.23 7.90
C PHE A 157 -4.19 7.60 7.27
N GLY A 158 -3.13 8.26 6.79
CA GLY A 158 -3.25 9.59 6.19
C GLY A 158 -4.05 9.59 4.88
N SER A 159 -3.78 8.65 3.98
CA SER A 159 -4.48 8.56 2.68
C SER A 159 -5.97 8.27 2.86
N THR A 160 -6.36 7.37 3.78
CA THR A 160 -7.78 7.06 4.04
C THR A 160 -8.53 8.32 4.48
N ILE A 161 -7.97 9.10 5.40
CA ILE A 161 -8.57 10.38 5.84
C ILE A 161 -8.69 11.35 4.65
N LEU A 162 -7.63 11.49 3.85
CA LEU A 162 -7.63 12.38 2.69
C LEU A 162 -8.63 11.95 1.61
N PHE A 163 -8.86 10.66 1.40
CA PHE A 163 -9.86 10.17 0.47
C PHE A 163 -11.28 10.44 0.94
N LEU A 164 -11.56 10.26 2.23
CA LEU A 164 -12.85 10.60 2.83
C LEU A 164 -13.12 12.10 2.73
N VAL A 165 -12.18 12.94 3.17
CA VAL A 165 -12.27 14.40 3.08
C VAL A 165 -12.37 14.86 1.63
N GLY A 166 -11.55 14.31 0.75
CA GLY A 166 -11.54 14.64 -0.68
C GLY A 166 -12.90 14.39 -1.32
N ASN A 167 -13.52 13.24 -1.06
CA ASN A 167 -14.85 12.94 -1.58
C ASN A 167 -15.92 13.87 -1.00
N LEU A 168 -15.90 14.14 0.32
CA LEU A 168 -16.82 15.11 0.94
C LEU A 168 -16.69 16.51 0.32
N MET A 169 -15.47 16.99 0.11
CA MET A 169 -15.24 18.28 -0.54
C MET A 169 -15.79 18.31 -1.97
N THR A 170 -15.64 17.21 -2.73
CA THR A 170 -16.20 17.12 -4.09
C THR A 170 -17.73 17.19 -4.10
N SER A 171 -18.39 16.64 -3.08
CA SER A 171 -19.85 16.70 -2.95
C SER A 171 -20.38 18.06 -2.49
N LEU A 172 -19.62 18.80 -1.66
CA LEU A 172 -20.06 20.07 -1.05
C LEU A 172 -19.73 21.30 -1.91
N SER A 173 -18.64 21.28 -2.68
CA SER A 173 -18.22 22.39 -3.53
C SER A 173 -17.61 21.87 -4.85
N PRO A 174 -18.30 22.07 -5.99
CA PRO A 174 -17.78 21.71 -7.30
C PRO A 174 -16.53 22.50 -7.72
N LYS A 175 -16.20 23.61 -7.03
CA LYS A 175 -14.89 24.28 -7.13
C LYS A 175 -13.87 23.44 -6.35
N LEU A 176 -13.51 22.32 -6.95
CA LEU A 176 -12.65 21.27 -6.40
C LEU A 176 -11.29 21.82 -5.93
N ASN A 177 -11.08 21.85 -4.62
CA ASN A 177 -9.75 22.05 -4.07
C ASN A 177 -8.93 20.75 -4.27
N LYS A 178 -7.89 20.81 -5.09
CA LYS A 178 -6.98 19.66 -5.36
C LYS A 178 -6.10 19.29 -4.16
N PHE A 179 -6.24 20.01 -3.05
CA PHE A 179 -5.41 19.87 -1.86
C PHE A 179 -5.36 18.45 -1.27
N PRO A 180 -6.48 17.71 -1.08
CA PRO A 180 -6.41 16.34 -0.55
C PRO A 180 -5.60 15.39 -1.45
N TRP A 181 -5.76 15.54 -2.78
CA TRP A 181 -5.01 14.76 -3.75
C TRP A 181 -3.51 15.09 -3.76
N ILE A 182 -3.15 16.36 -3.58
CA ILE A 182 -1.75 16.80 -3.47
C ILE A 182 -1.11 16.23 -2.21
N LEU A 183 -1.78 16.34 -1.05
CA LEU A 183 -1.30 15.76 0.19
C LEU A 183 -1.14 14.24 0.10
N ASN A 184 -2.08 13.56 -0.56
CA ASN A 184 -1.98 12.11 -0.76
C ASN A 184 -0.76 11.73 -1.61
N ALA A 185 -0.46 12.50 -2.66
CA ALA A 185 0.76 12.30 -3.45
C ALA A 185 2.05 12.52 -2.62
N ILE A 186 2.04 13.48 -1.70
CA ILE A 186 3.15 13.71 -0.75
C ILE A 186 3.29 12.54 0.23
N LEU A 187 2.18 12.06 0.81
CA LEU A 187 2.20 10.88 1.68
C LEU A 187 2.75 9.65 0.96
N PHE A 188 2.41 9.48 -0.32
CA PHE A 188 2.95 8.40 -1.13
C PHE A 188 4.47 8.54 -1.32
N ILE A 189 4.99 9.74 -1.55
CA ILE A 189 6.45 9.97 -1.60
C ILE A 189 7.11 9.60 -0.27
N VAL A 190 6.55 10.07 0.85
CA VAL A 190 7.06 9.76 2.20
C VAL A 190 7.08 8.25 2.42
N TYR A 191 6.02 7.55 2.02
CA TYR A 191 5.96 6.09 2.05
C TYR A 191 7.09 5.43 1.26
N GLN A 192 7.34 5.89 0.03
CA GLN A 192 8.43 5.37 -0.80
C GLN A 192 9.81 5.64 -0.18
N VAL A 193 10.00 6.76 0.52
CA VAL A 193 11.24 7.05 1.25
C VAL A 193 11.46 6.05 2.39
N PHE A 194 10.43 5.73 3.16
CA PHE A 194 10.53 4.69 4.20
C PHE A 194 10.95 3.32 3.63
N ILE A 195 10.47 2.96 2.43
CA ILE A 195 10.86 1.72 1.74
C ILE A 195 12.36 1.73 1.36
N ILE A 196 12.89 2.85 0.86
CA ILE A 196 14.33 3.00 0.56
C ILE A 196 15.16 2.82 1.84
N ILE A 197 14.73 3.45 2.93
CA ILE A 197 15.46 3.39 4.21
C ILE A 197 15.52 1.94 4.72
N GLU A 198 14.42 1.20 4.63
CA GLU A 198 14.39 -0.22 5.00
C GLU A 198 15.38 -1.04 4.16
N TRP A 199 15.36 -0.87 2.83
CA TRP A 199 16.26 -1.60 1.94
C TRP A 199 17.73 -1.33 2.27
N LYS A 200 18.09 -0.06 2.51
CA LYS A 200 19.46 0.31 2.89
C LYS A 200 19.88 -0.37 4.20
N LYS A 201 18.98 -0.45 5.17
CA LYS A 201 19.27 -1.10 6.46
C LYS A 201 19.41 -2.61 6.32
N SER A 202 18.49 -3.27 5.62
CA SER A 202 18.55 -4.71 5.36
C SER A 202 19.86 -5.11 4.66
N ASN A 203 20.34 -4.31 3.70
CA ASN A 203 21.60 -4.57 3.02
C ASN A 203 22.84 -4.31 3.90
N SER A 204 22.80 -3.34 4.80
CA SER A 204 23.92 -3.12 5.74
C SER A 204 24.09 -4.30 6.71
N GLU A 205 22.99 -4.89 7.19
CA GLU A 205 23.03 -6.08 8.06
C GLU A 205 23.56 -7.32 7.31
N LYS A 206 23.28 -7.43 6.00
CA LYS A 206 23.80 -8.51 5.14
C LYS A 206 25.31 -8.45 4.97
N ILE A 207 25.88 -7.26 4.76
CA ILE A 207 27.34 -7.09 4.58
C ILE A 207 28.07 -7.53 5.85
N ILE A 208 27.57 -7.12 7.02
CA ILE A 208 28.16 -7.46 8.32
C ILE A 208 28.16 -8.99 8.56
N ASN A 209 27.07 -9.66 8.24
CA ASN A 209 26.96 -11.12 8.41
C ASN A 209 27.75 -11.93 7.38
N ALA A 210 28.17 -11.34 6.26
CA ALA A 210 29.02 -12.00 5.26
C ALA A 210 30.53 -11.87 5.56
N THR A 211 30.89 -10.99 6.50
CA THR A 211 32.28 -10.74 6.93
C THR A 211 32.65 -11.42 8.25
N LEU A 212 31.70 -12.09 8.90
CA LEU A 212 31.88 -12.90 10.10
C LEU A 212 31.82 -14.39 9.74
#